data_AF-A0AAV0X3T6-F1
#
_entry.id   AF-A0AAV0X3T6-F1
#
_cell.length_a   1.000
_cell.length_b   1.000
_cell.length_c   1.000
_cell.angle_alpha   90.00
_cell.angle_beta   90.00
_cell.angle_gamma   90.00
#
_symmetry.space_group_name_H-M   'P 1'
#
loop_
_entity.id
_entity.type
_entity.pdbx_description
1 polymer ?
#
loop_
_entity_poly.entity_id
_entity_poly.type
_entity_poly.pdbx_seq_one_letter_code
_entity_poly.pdbx_strand_id
1 'polypeptide(L)'
;MLKFTGQKLSLLTDYDMLLMFENGLRGGLVQASKRYAKANNAKTPDYDETKEKSWIVYQDCNNLYGWAMSQYMPYGGFNWVEPTLNGLDDLNDTSPIGRVNLQQAIKNGLKVEKVHRVIQFNQSDWLAKYIELNTELRKKAKNEFEKDFFKLMNNAVFGKTMQSKRKEMKMELVSCEMRLQKVINKCTFKHCTNYNENLNAVTLENKLIKFDKPIYIGFAVLDISKTLMYDYHYNVMQKHYGDRIKLMYTDTDSLVYHVQTEDFYVDLAANHNLLDRMDTANLPSDHPCYVAERKKEDEPEDD
;
A
#
# COMPACT_ATOMS: atom_id res chain seq x y z
N MET A 1 -17.18 5.77 4.39
CA MET A 1 -16.70 5.86 3.00
C MET A 1 -17.87 6.03 2.01
N LEU A 2 -18.50 4.99 1.44
CA LEU A 2 -19.49 5.17 0.34
C LEU A 2 -20.69 6.08 0.66
N LYS A 3 -21.26 5.95 1.87
CA LYS A 3 -22.34 6.83 2.34
C LYS A 3 -21.92 8.30 2.43
N PHE A 4 -20.65 8.56 2.74
CA PHE A 4 -20.08 9.90 2.85
C PHE A 4 -19.76 10.47 1.47
N THR A 5 -19.13 9.68 0.60
CA THR A 5 -18.69 10.11 -0.73
C THR A 5 -19.85 10.21 -1.74
N GLY A 6 -20.96 9.51 -1.50
CA GLY A 6 -22.07 9.39 -2.46
C GLY A 6 -21.74 8.58 -3.73
N GLN A 7 -20.47 8.18 -3.90
CA GLN A 7 -19.99 7.41 -5.04
C GLN A 7 -20.72 6.08 -5.21
N LYS A 8 -21.16 5.80 -6.43
CA LYS A 8 -21.66 4.48 -6.85
C LYS A 8 -20.52 3.69 -7.48
N LEU A 9 -20.32 2.47 -6.99
CA LEU A 9 -19.29 1.55 -7.49
C LEU A 9 -19.94 0.50 -8.40
N SER A 10 -19.33 0.27 -9.57
CA SER A 10 -19.71 -0.85 -10.45
C SER A 10 -19.06 -2.14 -9.98
N LEU A 11 -19.81 -3.25 -9.98
CA LEU A 11 -19.20 -4.55 -9.76
C LEU A 11 -18.62 -5.10 -11.08
N LEU A 12 -17.57 -5.91 -10.98
CA LEU A 12 -17.05 -6.66 -12.12
C LEU A 12 -18.04 -7.79 -12.43
N THR A 13 -18.72 -7.69 -13.56
CA THR A 13 -19.69 -8.69 -14.03
C THR A 13 -19.04 -9.75 -14.90
N ASP A 14 -17.90 -9.44 -15.51
CA ASP A 14 -17.07 -10.38 -16.26
C ASP A 14 -16.10 -11.10 -15.30
N TYR A 15 -16.17 -12.44 -15.30
CA TYR A 15 -15.32 -13.30 -14.49
C TYR A 15 -13.84 -13.21 -14.89
N ASP A 16 -13.52 -12.99 -16.16
CA ASP A 16 -12.14 -12.86 -16.63
C ASP A 16 -11.51 -11.54 -16.16
N MET A 17 -12.29 -10.46 -16.05
CA MET A 17 -11.81 -9.21 -15.45
C MET A 17 -11.54 -9.40 -13.96
N LEU A 18 -12.46 -10.07 -13.25
CA LEU A 18 -12.27 -10.42 -11.85
C LEU A 18 -10.99 -11.24 -11.66
N LEU A 19 -10.78 -12.27 -12.46
CA LEU A 19 -9.56 -13.08 -12.44
C LEU A 19 -8.31 -12.24 -12.74
N MET A 20 -8.36 -11.31 -13.69
CA MET A 20 -7.24 -10.42 -14.00
C MET A 20 -6.85 -9.56 -12.79
N PHE A 21 -7.82 -8.97 -12.10
CA PHE A 21 -7.55 -8.22 -10.86
C PHE A 21 -7.06 -9.15 -9.75
N GLU A 22 -7.74 -10.28 -9.47
CA GLU A 22 -7.33 -11.24 -8.42
C GLU A 22 -5.89 -11.75 -8.66
N ASN A 23 -5.55 -12.10 -9.90
CA ASN A 23 -4.22 -12.58 -10.28
C ASN A 23 -3.17 -11.46 -10.31
N GLY A 24 -3.60 -10.21 -10.49
CA GLY A 24 -2.74 -9.03 -10.47
C GLY A 24 -2.46 -8.48 -9.07
N LEU A 25 -3.25 -8.86 -8.06
CA LEU A 25 -3.03 -8.43 -6.68
C LEU A 25 -1.67 -8.92 -6.17
N ARG A 26 -0.79 -7.97 -5.89
CA ARG A 26 0.52 -8.17 -5.26
C ARG A 26 0.60 -7.19 -4.09
N GLY A 27 0.95 -7.69 -2.91
CA GLY A 27 1.05 -6.90 -1.69
C GLY A 27 2.15 -5.85 -1.73
N GLY A 28 2.53 -5.35 -0.55
CA GLY A 28 3.64 -4.41 -0.38
C GLY A 28 4.95 -4.96 -0.94
N LEU A 29 5.87 -4.06 -1.27
CA LEU A 29 7.23 -4.42 -1.71
C LEU A 29 8.02 -4.86 -0.48
N VAL A 30 8.39 -6.14 -0.42
CA VAL A 30 9.22 -6.65 0.66
C VAL A 30 10.40 -7.39 0.07
N GLN A 31 11.61 -6.89 0.32
CA GLN A 31 12.83 -7.47 -0.21
C GLN A 31 14.04 -7.13 0.67
N ALA A 32 14.84 -8.14 0.99
CA ALA A 32 16.17 -7.99 1.57
C ALA A 32 17.24 -8.24 0.50
N SER A 33 17.84 -7.17 -0.03
CA SER A 33 18.78 -7.23 -1.15
C SER A 33 20.22 -7.48 -0.72
N LYS A 34 20.59 -7.12 0.52
CA LYS A 34 21.94 -7.35 1.04
C LYS A 34 21.91 -7.78 2.50
N ARG A 35 22.59 -8.89 2.79
CA ARG A 35 22.57 -9.57 4.11
C ARG A 35 23.28 -8.80 5.21
N TYR A 36 24.27 -7.99 4.86
CA TYR A 36 25.09 -7.25 5.81
C TYR A 36 25.56 -5.93 5.20
N ALA A 37 25.41 -4.84 5.93
CA ALA A 37 26.10 -3.58 5.66
C ALA A 37 26.51 -2.93 6.97
N LYS A 38 27.56 -2.12 6.87
CA LYS A 38 28.07 -1.32 7.97
C LYS A 38 28.33 0.09 7.45
N ALA A 39 27.83 1.08 8.17
CA ALA A 39 28.15 2.47 7.91
C ALA A 39 29.57 2.78 8.41
N ASN A 40 30.28 3.67 7.71
CA ASN A 40 31.57 4.20 8.15
C ASN A 40 31.47 5.72 8.25
N ASN A 41 31.17 6.25 9.43
CA ASN A 41 31.14 7.70 9.66
C ASN A 41 31.44 8.03 11.12
N ALA A 42 31.69 9.29 11.44
CA ALA A 42 32.12 9.73 12.77
C ALA A 42 31.13 9.39 13.91
N LYS A 43 29.87 9.03 13.59
CA LYS A 43 28.87 8.59 14.59
C LYS A 43 28.93 7.10 14.89
N THR A 44 29.74 6.33 14.16
CA THR A 44 29.91 4.88 14.37
C THR A 44 31.12 4.59 15.27
N PRO A 45 31.03 3.59 16.18
CA PRO A 45 32.07 3.32 17.17
C PRO A 45 33.39 2.83 16.60
N ASP A 46 33.39 2.29 15.38
CA ASP A 46 34.57 1.77 14.67
C ASP A 46 34.92 2.58 13.42
N TYR A 47 34.60 3.88 13.45
CA TYR A 47 34.92 4.80 12.35
C TYR A 47 36.40 4.74 11.97
N ASP A 48 36.65 4.58 10.68
CA ASP A 48 37.99 4.53 10.08
C ASP A 48 38.10 5.64 9.02
N GLU A 49 38.88 6.68 9.34
CA GLU A 49 39.13 7.83 8.47
C GLU A 49 39.84 7.46 7.16
N THR A 50 40.52 6.31 7.12
CA THR A 50 41.19 5.84 5.90
C THR A 50 40.24 5.21 4.88
N LYS A 51 39.01 4.88 5.31
CA LYS A 51 37.98 4.29 4.45
C LYS A 51 36.98 5.36 4.00
N GLU A 52 36.36 5.12 2.84
CA GLU A 52 35.28 5.97 2.35
C GLU A 52 34.15 6.09 3.37
N LYS A 53 33.60 7.30 3.50
CA LYS A 53 32.48 7.52 4.39
C LYS A 53 31.19 6.94 3.82
N SER A 54 30.39 6.36 4.70
CA SER A 54 29.08 5.83 4.35
C SER A 54 28.08 5.93 5.48
N TRP A 55 26.81 5.94 5.08
CA TRP A 55 25.66 6.08 5.95
C TRP A 55 24.66 4.97 5.66
N ILE A 56 24.04 4.44 6.73
CA ILE A 56 22.85 3.61 6.61
C ILE A 56 21.67 4.50 6.99
N VAL A 57 20.70 4.60 6.09
CA VAL A 57 19.57 5.52 6.21
C VAL A 57 18.29 4.71 6.16
N TYR A 58 17.45 4.88 7.18
CA TYR A 58 16.10 4.36 7.24
C TYR A 58 15.12 5.48 6.87
N GLN A 59 14.20 5.20 5.96
CA GLN A 59 13.16 6.13 5.54
C GLN A 59 11.84 5.40 5.47
N ASP A 60 10.79 6.03 5.99
CA ASP A 60 9.45 5.47 6.06
C ASP A 60 8.43 6.45 5.46
N CYS A 61 7.46 5.94 4.71
CA CYS A 61 6.45 6.75 4.05
C CYS A 61 5.24 6.98 4.96
N ASN A 62 5.11 8.22 5.46
CA ASN A 62 3.99 8.64 6.28
C ASN A 62 2.64 8.43 5.55
N ASN A 63 1.84 7.47 6.05
CA ASN A 63 0.47 7.18 5.59
C ASN A 63 0.39 6.86 4.07
N LEU A 64 1.27 5.98 3.57
CA LEU A 64 1.35 5.56 2.16
C LEU A 64 -0.01 5.22 1.53
N TYR A 65 -0.78 4.32 2.17
CA TYR A 65 -2.08 3.92 1.63
C TYR A 65 -3.13 5.03 1.70
N GLY A 66 -3.08 5.91 2.70
CA GLY A 66 -3.94 7.08 2.76
C GLY A 66 -3.65 8.07 1.63
N TRP A 67 -2.37 8.31 1.34
CA TRP A 67 -1.95 9.12 0.19
C TRP A 67 -2.45 8.49 -1.12
N ALA A 68 -2.27 7.18 -1.30
CA ALA A 68 -2.72 6.48 -2.49
C ALA A 68 -4.25 6.56 -2.65
N MET A 69 -5.01 6.33 -1.58
CA MET A 69 -6.48 6.48 -1.54
C MET A 69 -6.97 7.91 -1.78
N SER A 70 -6.09 8.90 -1.73
CA SER A 70 -6.41 10.29 -2.07
C SER A 70 -6.16 10.63 -3.55
N GLN A 71 -5.58 9.70 -4.31
CA GLN A 71 -5.42 9.83 -5.77
C GLN A 71 -6.70 9.41 -6.51
N TYR A 72 -6.67 9.49 -7.84
CA TYR A 72 -7.78 9.05 -8.68
C TYR A 72 -7.98 7.54 -8.54
N MET A 73 -9.18 7.17 -8.12
CA MET A 73 -9.56 5.80 -7.82
C MET A 73 -10.59 5.29 -8.83
N PRO A 74 -10.44 4.06 -9.35
CA PRO A 74 -11.44 3.43 -10.20
C PRO A 74 -12.81 3.34 -9.50
N TYR A 75 -13.89 3.58 -10.23
CA TYR A 75 -15.25 3.43 -9.70
C TYR A 75 -16.22 2.68 -10.63
N GLY A 76 -15.92 2.54 -11.93
CA GLY A 76 -16.81 1.88 -12.88
C GLY A 76 -16.38 1.99 -14.33
N GLY A 77 -17.29 1.69 -15.25
CA GLY A 77 -17.03 1.79 -16.69
C GLY A 77 -16.00 0.78 -17.21
N PHE A 78 -15.87 -0.37 -16.55
CA PHE A 78 -14.91 -1.41 -16.91
C PHE A 78 -15.24 -2.03 -18.26
N ASN A 79 -14.30 -1.93 -19.20
CA ASN A 79 -14.43 -2.53 -20.53
C ASN A 79 -13.09 -3.09 -20.97
N TRP A 80 -13.13 -4.22 -21.69
CA TRP A 80 -11.99 -4.68 -22.47
C TRP A 80 -11.77 -3.74 -23.64
N VAL A 81 -10.52 -3.37 -23.88
CA VAL A 81 -10.11 -2.60 -25.05
C VAL A 81 -9.01 -3.33 -25.80
N GLU A 82 -8.78 -2.92 -27.05
CA GLU A 82 -7.72 -3.48 -27.88
C GLU A 82 -6.39 -3.51 -27.11
N PRO A 83 -5.65 -4.64 -27.12
CA PRO A 83 -4.45 -4.84 -26.34
C PRO A 83 -3.26 -4.12 -26.99
N THR A 84 -3.33 -2.80 -27.02
CA THR A 84 -2.33 -1.90 -27.58
C THR A 84 -1.93 -0.86 -26.55
N LEU A 85 -0.72 -0.32 -26.69
CA LEU A 85 -0.25 0.81 -25.88
C LEU A 85 -0.72 2.15 -26.44
N ASN A 86 -1.49 2.17 -27.54
CA ASN A 86 -1.92 3.39 -28.21
C ASN A 86 -2.75 4.27 -27.25
N GLY A 87 -2.41 5.55 -27.20
CA GLY A 87 -3.02 6.53 -26.30
C GLY A 87 -2.65 6.34 -24.83
N LEU A 88 -1.71 5.46 -24.49
CA LEU A 88 -1.21 5.36 -23.12
C LEU A 88 -0.44 6.63 -22.75
N ASP A 89 0.36 7.20 -23.64
CA ASP A 89 1.14 8.41 -23.35
C ASP A 89 0.28 9.67 -23.22
N ASP A 90 -0.96 9.64 -23.72
CA ASP A 90 -1.93 10.73 -23.62
C ASP A 90 -2.66 10.74 -22.26
N LEU A 91 -2.55 9.65 -21.49
CA LEU A 91 -3.18 9.52 -20.17
C LEU A 91 -2.21 9.96 -19.07
N ASN A 92 -2.76 10.60 -18.05
CA ASN A 92 -2.06 10.94 -16.81
C ASN A 92 -2.86 10.46 -15.60
N ASP A 93 -2.27 10.58 -14.41
CA ASP A 93 -2.85 10.10 -13.15
C ASP A 93 -4.22 10.72 -12.82
N THR A 94 -4.53 11.90 -13.39
CA THR A 94 -5.81 12.61 -13.20
C THR A 94 -6.78 12.48 -14.38
N SER A 95 -6.45 11.65 -15.36
CA SER A 95 -7.32 11.44 -16.51
C SER A 95 -8.61 10.75 -16.07
N PRO A 96 -9.77 11.14 -16.61
CA PRO A 96 -11.06 10.53 -16.23
C PRO A 96 -11.13 9.04 -16.59
N ILE A 97 -10.29 8.61 -17.53
CA ILE A 97 -10.10 7.23 -17.95
C ILE A 97 -8.74 6.76 -17.45
N GLY A 98 -8.71 5.60 -16.78
CA GLY A 98 -7.50 4.95 -16.32
C GLY A 98 -7.20 3.64 -17.07
N ARG A 99 -5.93 3.27 -17.07
CA ARG A 99 -5.40 1.95 -17.45
C ARG A 99 -4.44 1.49 -16.34
N VAL A 100 -4.18 0.18 -16.25
CA VAL A 100 -3.23 -0.38 -15.26
C VAL A 100 -1.83 0.24 -15.43
N ASN A 101 -1.14 0.55 -14.33
CA ASN A 101 0.10 1.34 -14.36
C ASN A 101 1.27 0.59 -15.00
N LEU A 102 1.55 0.91 -16.26
CA LEU A 102 2.73 0.44 -17.01
C LEU A 102 3.65 1.60 -17.42
N GLN A 103 3.13 2.84 -17.40
CA GLN A 103 3.82 4.04 -17.85
C GLN A 103 5.13 4.28 -17.09
N GLN A 104 5.12 4.18 -15.76
CA GLN A 104 6.33 4.41 -14.96
C GLN A 104 7.42 3.38 -15.28
N ALA A 105 7.07 2.11 -15.45
CA ALA A 105 8.03 1.07 -15.78
C ALA A 105 8.66 1.31 -17.17
N ILE A 106 7.85 1.69 -18.17
CA ILE A 106 8.33 2.04 -19.51
C ILE A 106 9.27 3.25 -19.45
N LYS A 107 8.90 4.31 -18.70
CA LYS A 107 9.74 5.50 -18.50
C LYS A 107 11.09 5.18 -17.86
N ASN A 108 11.15 4.16 -17.01
CA ASN A 108 12.38 3.65 -16.39
C ASN A 108 13.13 2.60 -17.25
N GLY A 109 12.73 2.44 -18.52
CA GLY A 109 13.48 1.64 -19.51
C GLY A 109 12.95 0.21 -19.73
N LEU A 110 11.82 -0.18 -19.12
CA LEU A 110 11.20 -1.47 -19.39
C LEU A 110 10.65 -1.51 -20.81
N LYS A 111 11.10 -2.49 -21.60
CA LYS A 111 10.65 -2.70 -22.99
C LYS A 111 9.49 -3.68 -23.00
N VAL A 112 8.33 -3.22 -23.47
CA VAL A 112 7.14 -4.08 -23.62
C VAL A 112 7.19 -4.79 -24.97
N GLU A 113 7.30 -6.12 -24.93
CA GLU A 113 7.29 -6.94 -26.16
C GLU A 113 5.88 -7.23 -26.65
N LYS A 114 4.95 -7.48 -25.71
CA LYS A 114 3.58 -7.88 -26.05
C LYS A 114 2.59 -7.46 -24.96
N VAL A 115 1.44 -6.97 -25.39
CA VAL A 115 0.27 -6.72 -24.53
C VAL A 115 -0.77 -7.78 -24.85
N HIS A 116 -1.32 -8.42 -23.82
CA HIS A 116 -2.30 -9.50 -23.98
C HIS A 116 -3.73 -9.03 -23.72
N ARG A 117 -3.93 -8.17 -22.73
CA ARG A 117 -5.23 -7.71 -22.27
C ARG A 117 -5.09 -6.32 -21.67
N VAL A 118 -6.08 -5.46 -21.90
CA VAL A 118 -6.16 -4.11 -21.33
C VAL A 118 -7.58 -3.88 -20.83
N ILE A 119 -7.69 -3.47 -19.57
CA ILE A 119 -8.95 -3.01 -18.98
C ILE A 119 -8.90 -1.49 -18.93
N GLN A 120 -9.92 -0.87 -19.53
CA GLN A 120 -10.19 0.56 -19.39
C GLN A 120 -11.27 0.75 -18.32
N PHE A 121 -11.14 1.80 -17.52
CA PHE A 121 -12.13 2.14 -16.48
C PHE A 121 -12.21 3.65 -16.24
N ASN A 122 -13.31 4.08 -15.62
CA ASN A 122 -13.50 5.44 -15.16
C ASN A 122 -12.91 5.61 -13.75
N GLN A 123 -12.25 6.74 -13.51
CA GLN A 123 -11.63 7.07 -12.24
C GLN A 123 -11.82 8.54 -11.88
N SER A 124 -11.79 8.83 -10.57
CA SER A 124 -11.82 10.18 -10.01
C SER A 124 -11.28 10.16 -8.58
N ASP A 125 -11.00 11.31 -7.99
CA ASP A 125 -10.56 11.49 -6.60
C ASP A 125 -11.69 11.30 -5.57
N TRP A 126 -12.71 10.50 -5.87
CA TRP A 126 -13.93 10.38 -5.07
C TRP A 126 -13.70 9.94 -3.61
N LEU A 127 -12.56 9.31 -3.31
CA LEU A 127 -12.18 8.86 -1.98
C LEU A 127 -11.37 9.90 -1.20
N ALA A 128 -10.78 10.90 -1.86
CA ALA A 128 -9.86 11.87 -1.26
C ALA A 128 -10.49 12.64 -0.09
N LYS A 129 -11.71 13.17 -0.27
CA LYS A 129 -12.44 13.90 0.79
C LYS A 129 -12.68 13.05 2.04
N TYR A 130 -12.84 11.74 1.88
CA TYR A 130 -13.02 10.83 3.01
C TYR A 130 -11.72 10.60 3.78
N ILE A 131 -10.59 10.47 3.06
CA ILE A 131 -9.27 10.36 3.68
C ILE A 131 -8.90 11.65 4.39
N GLU A 132 -9.10 12.80 3.75
CA GLU A 132 -8.86 14.13 4.33
C GLU A 132 -9.65 14.32 5.62
N LEU A 133 -10.95 13.98 5.62
CA LEU A 133 -11.76 14.01 6.83
C LEU A 133 -11.15 13.18 7.96
N ASN A 134 -10.79 11.92 7.70
CA ASN A 134 -10.22 11.05 8.73
C ASN A 134 -8.86 11.56 9.22
N THR A 135 -8.04 12.13 8.34
CA THR A 135 -6.77 12.77 8.70
C THR A 135 -6.99 13.98 9.60
N GLU A 136 -7.96 14.85 9.28
CA GLU A 136 -8.27 16.02 10.11
C GLU A 136 -8.89 15.64 11.46
N LEU A 137 -9.72 14.60 11.49
CA LEU A 137 -10.26 14.07 12.74
C LEU A 137 -9.17 13.40 13.59
N ARG A 138 -8.22 12.70 12.96
CA ARG A 138 -7.05 12.12 13.63
C ARG A 138 -6.17 13.22 14.27
N LYS A 139 -5.92 14.32 13.57
CA LYS A 139 -5.17 15.47 14.13
C LYS A 139 -5.87 16.11 15.33
N LYS A 140 -7.20 16.16 15.33
CA LYS A 140 -8.01 16.74 16.40
C LYS A 140 -8.23 15.81 17.59
N ALA A 141 -7.88 14.53 17.45
CA ALA A 141 -8.05 13.53 18.49
C ALA A 141 -7.20 13.86 19.71
N LYS A 142 -7.78 13.71 20.90
CA LYS A 142 -7.10 14.08 22.16
C LYS A 142 -6.40 12.90 22.83
N ASN A 143 -6.70 11.68 22.38
CA ASN A 143 -6.18 10.44 22.96
C ASN A 143 -5.79 9.45 21.86
N GLU A 144 -4.92 8.51 22.22
CA GLU A 144 -4.42 7.47 21.32
C GLU A 144 -5.53 6.61 20.71
N PHE A 145 -6.56 6.29 21.50
CA PHE A 145 -7.70 5.50 21.01
C PHE A 145 -8.42 6.17 19.82
N GLU A 146 -8.71 7.47 19.92
CA GLU A 146 -9.35 8.22 18.83
C GLU A 146 -8.44 8.33 17.61
N LYS A 147 -7.13 8.54 17.82
CA LYS A 147 -6.14 8.57 16.73
C LYS A 147 -6.13 7.24 15.96
N ASP A 148 -6.07 6.14 16.69
CA ASP A 148 -6.09 4.78 16.14
C ASP A 148 -7.42 4.47 15.46
N PHE A 149 -8.54 4.93 16.01
CA PHE A 149 -9.85 4.75 15.39
C PHE A 149 -9.88 5.34 13.98
N PHE A 150 -9.45 6.60 13.80
CA PHE A 150 -9.45 7.24 12.47
C PHE A 150 -8.40 6.64 11.52
N LYS A 151 -7.26 6.19 12.04
CA LYS A 151 -6.27 5.41 11.28
C LYS A 151 -6.88 4.10 10.76
N LEU A 152 -7.55 3.35 11.62
CA LEU A 152 -8.22 2.09 11.26
C LEU A 152 -9.35 2.29 10.27
N MET A 153 -10.08 3.40 10.33
CA MET A 153 -11.14 3.71 9.35
C MET A 153 -10.60 3.81 7.92
N ASN A 154 -9.41 4.37 7.73
CA ASN A 154 -8.73 4.39 6.43
C ASN A 154 -8.28 2.97 6.03
N ASN A 155 -7.58 2.27 6.92
CA ASN A 155 -7.07 0.91 6.64
C ASN A 155 -8.19 -0.10 6.35
N ALA A 156 -9.34 0.05 6.99
CA ALA A 156 -10.50 -0.81 6.79
C ALA A 156 -11.08 -0.70 5.37
N VAL A 157 -11.03 0.48 4.74
CA VAL A 157 -11.45 0.64 3.34
C VAL A 157 -10.62 -0.25 2.44
N PHE A 158 -9.30 -0.14 2.55
CA PHE A 158 -8.36 -0.94 1.78
C PHE A 158 -8.57 -2.44 2.02
N GLY A 159 -8.52 -2.90 3.28
CA GLY A 159 -8.66 -4.31 3.61
C GLY A 159 -10.01 -4.91 3.18
N LYS A 160 -11.10 -4.13 3.27
CA LYS A 160 -12.42 -4.62 2.90
C LYS A 160 -12.63 -4.73 1.39
N THR A 161 -12.02 -3.85 0.61
CA THR A 161 -12.12 -3.88 -0.86
C THR A 161 -11.42 -5.10 -1.46
N MET A 162 -10.34 -5.60 -0.84
CA MET A 162 -9.59 -6.79 -1.27
C MET A 162 -10.04 -8.12 -0.64
N GLN A 163 -11.17 -8.13 0.08
CA GLN A 163 -11.63 -9.34 0.75
C GLN A 163 -11.85 -10.48 -0.27
N SER A 164 -11.11 -11.58 -0.09
CA SER A 164 -11.32 -12.78 -0.91
C SER A 164 -12.61 -13.50 -0.52
N LYS A 165 -13.61 -13.45 -1.41
CA LYS A 165 -14.89 -14.15 -1.23
C LYS A 165 -14.77 -15.68 -1.34
N ARG A 166 -13.68 -16.17 -1.94
CA ARG A 166 -13.37 -17.61 -2.04
C ARG A 166 -12.92 -18.21 -0.71
N LYS A 167 -12.26 -17.41 0.13
CA LYS A 167 -11.76 -17.82 1.45
C LYS A 167 -12.77 -17.61 2.57
N GLU A 168 -13.93 -17.02 2.27
CA GLU A 168 -15.01 -16.87 3.23
C GLU A 168 -15.49 -18.26 3.66
N MET A 169 -15.54 -18.50 4.97
CA MET A 169 -16.01 -19.76 5.54
C MET A 169 -17.36 -19.55 6.22
N LYS A 170 -18.24 -20.53 6.08
CA LYS A 170 -19.47 -20.57 6.87
C LYS A 170 -19.22 -21.49 8.07
N MET A 171 -19.47 -20.98 9.26
CA MET A 171 -19.29 -21.73 10.50
C MET A 171 -20.57 -21.67 11.32
N GLU A 172 -21.01 -22.80 11.86
CA GLU A 172 -22.13 -22.89 12.79
C GLU A 172 -21.63 -23.46 14.12
N LEU A 173 -21.96 -22.79 15.22
CA LEU A 173 -21.80 -23.33 16.57
C LEU A 173 -23.05 -24.16 16.93
N VAL A 174 -22.84 -25.40 17.34
CA VAL A 174 -23.91 -26.38 17.57
C VAL A 174 -23.70 -27.08 18.90
N SER A 175 -24.70 -26.95 19.78
CA SER A 175 -24.70 -27.55 21.12
C SER A 175 -25.65 -28.73 21.29
N CYS A 176 -26.49 -29.02 20.30
CA CYS A 176 -27.46 -30.11 20.34
C CYS A 176 -27.02 -31.21 19.37
N GLU A 177 -26.89 -32.45 19.86
CA GLU A 177 -26.47 -33.60 19.06
C GLU A 177 -27.37 -33.85 17.84
N MET A 178 -28.69 -33.74 17.99
CA MET A 178 -29.62 -33.89 16.87
C MET A 178 -29.36 -32.85 15.77
N ARG A 179 -29.04 -31.61 16.15
CA ARG A 179 -28.69 -30.56 15.18
C ARG A 179 -27.31 -30.83 14.58
N LEU A 180 -26.35 -31.30 15.38
CA LEU A 180 -25.01 -31.61 14.91
C LEU A 180 -25.07 -32.65 13.79
N GLN A 181 -25.81 -33.74 14.00
CA GLN A 181 -26.04 -34.77 12.99
C GLN A 181 -26.67 -34.18 11.72
N LYS A 182 -27.67 -33.31 11.83
CA LYS A 182 -28.28 -32.62 10.67
C LYS A 182 -27.28 -31.76 9.91
N VAL A 183 -26.37 -31.08 10.59
CA VAL A 183 -25.40 -30.18 9.94
C VAL A 183 -24.25 -30.96 9.30
N ILE A 184 -23.78 -32.05 9.94
CA ILE A 184 -22.76 -32.96 9.39
C ILE A 184 -23.29 -33.65 8.12
N ASN A 185 -24.57 -34.01 8.08
CA ASN A 185 -25.19 -34.65 6.91
C ASN A 185 -25.42 -33.70 5.72
N LYS A 186 -25.07 -32.40 5.82
CA LYS A 186 -25.15 -31.48 4.67
C LYS A 186 -24.03 -31.82 3.69
N CYS A 187 -24.31 -31.81 2.38
CA CYS A 187 -23.29 -31.96 1.33
C CYS A 187 -22.19 -30.87 1.34
N THR A 188 -22.40 -29.78 2.09
CA THR A 188 -21.42 -28.71 2.28
C THR A 188 -20.57 -28.91 3.52
N PHE A 189 -20.72 -30.00 4.26
CA PHE A 189 -19.93 -30.25 5.45
C PHE A 189 -18.44 -30.36 5.07
N LYS A 190 -17.59 -29.61 5.78
CA LYS A 190 -16.14 -29.66 5.58
C LYS A 190 -15.41 -30.27 6.77
N HIS A 191 -15.66 -29.75 7.97
CA HIS A 191 -14.99 -30.19 9.18
C HIS A 191 -15.79 -29.84 10.43
N CYS A 192 -15.64 -30.62 11.50
CA CYS A 192 -16.22 -30.35 12.81
C CYS A 192 -15.11 -30.34 13.86
N THR A 193 -15.07 -29.29 14.67
CA THR A 193 -14.17 -29.16 15.82
C THR A 193 -15.00 -29.22 17.09
N ASN A 194 -14.72 -30.20 17.95
CA ASN A 194 -15.34 -30.29 19.26
C ASN A 194 -14.58 -29.38 20.24
N TYR A 195 -15.29 -28.48 20.92
CA TYR A 195 -14.71 -27.61 21.95
C TYR A 195 -14.94 -28.19 23.34
N ASN A 196 -16.13 -28.76 23.58
CA ASN A 196 -16.48 -29.51 24.78
C ASN A 196 -17.68 -30.43 24.49
N GLU A 197 -18.12 -31.18 25.51
CA GLU A 197 -19.23 -32.13 25.44
C GLU A 197 -20.51 -31.54 24.83
N ASN A 198 -20.75 -30.24 25.03
CA ASN A 198 -21.97 -29.54 24.64
C ASN A 198 -21.74 -28.48 23.54
N LEU A 199 -20.57 -28.42 22.91
CA LEU A 199 -20.29 -27.39 21.90
C LEU A 199 -19.36 -27.89 20.80
N ASN A 200 -19.89 -27.85 19.59
CA ASN A 200 -19.19 -28.20 18.36
C ASN A 200 -19.21 -27.01 17.40
N ALA A 201 -18.08 -26.75 16.76
CA ALA A 201 -18.00 -25.85 15.63
C ALA A 201 -17.99 -26.63 14.32
N VAL A 202 -19.00 -26.42 13.49
CA VAL A 202 -19.12 -27.07 12.20
C VAL A 202 -18.81 -26.07 11.10
N THR A 203 -17.75 -26.34 10.34
CA THR A 203 -17.36 -25.57 9.15
C THR A 203 -18.05 -26.16 7.92
N LEU A 204 -18.65 -25.28 7.13
CA LEU A 204 -19.36 -25.58 5.90
C LEU A 204 -18.74 -24.85 4.70
N GLU A 205 -18.75 -25.50 3.55
CA GLU A 205 -18.45 -24.91 2.26
C GLU A 205 -19.59 -23.99 1.77
N ASN A 206 -19.21 -22.96 1.01
CA ASN A 206 -20.16 -22.04 0.39
C ASN A 206 -20.60 -22.58 -0.97
N LYS A 207 -21.89 -22.94 -1.10
CA LYS A 207 -22.49 -23.40 -2.38
C LYS A 207 -22.46 -22.32 -3.47
N LEU A 208 -22.60 -21.06 -3.07
CA LEU A 208 -22.67 -19.92 -3.96
C LEU A 208 -21.68 -18.87 -3.46
N ILE A 209 -20.72 -18.52 -4.30
CA ILE A 209 -19.77 -17.44 -4.02
C ILE A 209 -20.27 -16.20 -4.76
N LYS A 210 -20.61 -15.16 -3.99
CA LYS A 210 -21.04 -13.88 -4.54
C LYS A 210 -19.86 -12.90 -4.56
N PHE A 211 -19.36 -12.57 -5.74
CA PHE A 211 -18.31 -11.56 -5.91
C PHE A 211 -18.90 -10.15 -5.84
N ASP A 212 -19.05 -9.65 -4.61
CA ASP A 212 -19.66 -8.34 -4.28
C ASP A 212 -18.66 -7.37 -3.65
N LYS A 213 -17.38 -7.55 -3.96
CA LYS A 213 -16.28 -6.73 -3.44
C LYS A 213 -15.63 -5.97 -4.59
N PRO A 214 -15.44 -4.64 -4.47
CA PRO A 214 -14.79 -3.84 -5.49
C PRO A 214 -13.26 -4.02 -5.43
N ILE A 215 -12.78 -5.21 -5.80
CA ILE A 215 -11.36 -5.61 -5.66
C ILE A 215 -10.39 -4.70 -6.42
N TYR A 216 -10.88 -4.04 -7.48
CA TYR A 216 -10.12 -3.10 -8.29
C TYR A 216 -9.68 -1.86 -7.49
N ILE A 217 -10.38 -1.49 -6.41
CA ILE A 217 -9.98 -0.37 -5.53
C ILE A 217 -8.70 -0.75 -4.79
N GLY A 218 -8.68 -1.91 -4.15
CA GLY A 218 -7.50 -2.36 -3.42
C GLY A 218 -6.31 -2.65 -4.35
N PHE A 219 -6.58 -3.15 -5.56
CA PHE A 219 -5.57 -3.23 -6.62
C PHE A 219 -4.97 -1.86 -6.92
N ALA A 220 -5.79 -0.84 -7.18
CA ALA A 220 -5.32 0.51 -7.49
C ALA A 220 -4.53 1.14 -6.33
N VAL A 221 -4.99 0.96 -5.09
CA VAL A 221 -4.27 1.44 -3.90
C VAL A 221 -2.86 0.84 -3.84
N LEU A 222 -2.72 -0.48 -4.02
CA LEU A 222 -1.42 -1.15 -4.05
C LEU A 222 -0.53 -0.65 -5.20
N ASP A 223 -1.11 -0.46 -6.38
CA ASP A 223 -0.37 -0.07 -7.59
C ASP A 223 0.14 1.38 -7.50
N ILE A 224 -0.71 2.30 -7.05
CA ILE A 224 -0.37 3.71 -6.82
C ILE A 224 0.66 3.84 -5.68
N SER A 225 0.52 3.06 -4.61
CA SER A 225 1.49 3.05 -3.50
C SER A 225 2.88 2.62 -3.97
N LYS A 226 2.96 1.55 -4.78
CA LYS A 226 4.22 1.10 -5.37
C LYS A 226 4.81 2.14 -6.32
N THR A 227 3.97 2.82 -7.09
CA THR A 227 4.40 3.90 -7.99
C THR A 227 5.08 5.02 -7.22
N LEU A 228 4.55 5.42 -6.06
CA LEU A 228 5.19 6.42 -5.20
C LEU A 228 6.55 5.96 -4.67
N MET A 229 6.62 4.72 -4.16
CA MET A 229 7.87 4.15 -3.64
C MET A 229 8.95 4.04 -4.74
N TYR A 230 8.57 3.61 -5.95
CA TYR A 230 9.47 3.56 -7.09
C TYR A 230 9.88 4.95 -7.59
N ASP A 231 8.97 5.93 -7.61
CA ASP A 231 9.31 7.31 -7.96
C ASP A 231 10.38 7.85 -7.01
N TYR A 232 10.16 7.65 -5.71
CA TYR A 232 11.11 8.08 -4.70
C TYR A 232 12.46 7.36 -4.83
N HIS A 233 12.48 6.04 -5.02
CA HIS A 233 13.73 5.32 -5.21
C HIS A 233 14.46 5.74 -6.50
N TYR A 234 13.82 5.64 -7.66
CA TYR A 234 14.49 5.82 -8.95
C TYR A 234 14.69 7.29 -9.34
N ASN A 235 13.69 8.14 -9.12
CA ASN A 235 13.71 9.52 -9.61
C ASN A 235 14.29 10.52 -8.59
N VAL A 236 14.31 10.17 -7.30
CA VAL A 236 14.85 11.03 -6.23
C VAL A 236 16.19 10.49 -5.73
N MET A 237 16.19 9.33 -5.06
CA MET A 237 17.38 8.82 -4.38
C MET A 237 18.46 8.31 -5.35
N GLN A 238 18.10 7.41 -6.27
CA GLN A 238 19.01 6.83 -7.26
C GLN A 238 19.55 7.90 -8.22
N LYS A 239 18.70 8.85 -8.63
CA LYS A 239 19.11 9.96 -9.51
C LYS A 239 20.14 10.89 -8.86
N HIS A 240 20.03 11.14 -7.56
CA HIS A 240 20.96 12.00 -6.84
C HIS A 240 22.30 11.31 -6.56
N TYR A 241 22.27 10.08 -6.05
CA TYR A 241 23.47 9.37 -5.61
C TYR A 241 24.13 8.50 -6.70
N GLY A 242 23.42 8.15 -7.77
CA GLY A 242 23.93 7.29 -8.83
C GLY A 242 24.36 5.92 -8.28
N ASP A 243 25.59 5.51 -8.58
CA ASP A 243 26.12 4.20 -8.13
C ASP A 243 26.52 4.18 -6.64
N ARG A 244 26.49 5.33 -5.96
CA ARG A 244 26.86 5.47 -4.55
C ARG A 244 25.76 5.05 -3.57
N ILE A 245 24.55 4.76 -4.07
CA ILE A 245 23.43 4.28 -3.25
C ILE A 245 23.12 2.81 -3.56
N LYS A 246 22.84 2.04 -2.50
CA LYS A 246 22.38 0.67 -2.60
C LYS A 246 21.14 0.49 -1.73
N LEU A 247 20.04 0.06 -2.33
CA LEU A 247 18.84 -0.37 -1.60
C LEU A 247 19.13 -1.70 -0.89
N MET A 248 19.09 -1.67 0.44
CA MET A 248 19.46 -2.78 1.31
C MET A 248 18.27 -3.66 1.65
N TYR A 249 17.17 -3.00 2.01
CA TYR A 249 15.95 -3.60 2.48
C TYR A 249 14.77 -2.68 2.12
N THR A 250 13.62 -3.28 1.87
CA THR A 250 12.34 -2.57 1.78
C THR A 250 11.26 -3.45 2.38
N ASP A 251 10.32 -2.82 3.08
CA ASP A 251 9.08 -3.44 3.55
C ASP A 251 7.94 -2.44 3.45
N THR A 252 7.08 -2.65 2.46
CA THR A 252 5.85 -1.91 2.17
C THR A 252 6.05 -0.41 1.93
N ASP A 253 6.22 0.36 3.00
CA ASP A 253 6.40 1.82 3.08
C ASP A 253 7.79 2.23 3.56
N SER A 254 8.64 1.28 3.95
CA SER A 254 9.99 1.53 4.42
C SER A 254 11.07 1.21 3.38
N LEU A 255 12.15 1.99 3.39
CA LEU A 255 13.34 1.85 2.57
C LEU A 255 14.59 2.00 3.44
N VAL A 256 15.49 1.03 3.33
CA VAL A 256 16.81 1.09 3.97
C VAL A 256 17.86 1.22 2.89
N TYR A 257 18.64 2.29 2.96
CA TYR A 257 19.72 2.56 2.03
C TYR A 257 21.08 2.44 2.70
N HIS A 258 22.07 1.98 1.93
CA HIS A 258 23.47 2.24 2.20
C HIS A 258 23.96 3.27 1.18
N VAL A 259 24.40 4.43 1.67
CA VAL A 259 24.80 5.58 0.86
C VAL A 259 26.27 5.88 1.12
N GLN A 260 27.08 5.94 0.07
CA GLN A 260 28.46 6.47 0.13
C GLN A 260 28.40 7.99 -0.06
N THR A 261 28.65 8.73 1.02
CA THR A 261 28.66 10.19 1.06
C THR A 261 29.42 10.69 2.29
N GLU A 262 29.90 11.93 2.24
CA GLU A 262 30.58 12.58 3.37
C GLU A 262 29.63 12.75 4.57
N ASP A 263 28.48 13.37 4.34
CA ASP A 263 27.43 13.55 5.34
C ASP A 263 26.05 13.58 4.68
N PHE A 264 25.21 12.61 5.01
CA PHE A 264 23.86 12.49 4.48
C PHE A 264 22.97 13.69 4.80
N TYR A 265 23.11 14.30 5.99
CA TYR A 265 22.28 15.44 6.38
C TYR A 265 22.70 16.72 5.66
N VAL A 266 23.99 16.87 5.32
CA VAL A 266 24.47 17.97 4.48
C VAL A 266 23.91 17.84 3.06
N ASP A 267 23.91 16.62 2.50
CA ASP A 267 23.28 16.37 1.19
C ASP A 267 21.80 16.73 1.19
N LEU A 268 21.09 16.36 2.28
CA LEU A 268 19.66 16.64 2.45
C LEU A 268 19.39 18.14 2.50
N ALA A 269 20.17 18.89 3.29
CA ALA A 269 20.02 20.34 3.40
C ALA A 269 20.39 21.09 2.11
N ALA A 270 21.35 20.57 1.34
CA ALA A 270 21.83 21.19 0.10
C ALA A 270 20.92 20.93 -1.11
N ASN A 271 20.08 19.88 -1.09
CA ASN A 271 19.24 19.51 -2.21
C ASN A 271 17.75 19.54 -1.85
N HIS A 272 17.06 20.59 -2.31
CA HIS A 272 15.61 20.75 -2.14
C HIS A 272 14.81 19.53 -2.62
N ASN A 273 15.22 18.83 -3.69
CA ASN A 273 14.51 17.64 -4.16
C ASN A 273 14.53 16.47 -3.17
N LEU A 274 15.58 16.36 -2.34
CA LEU A 274 15.65 15.38 -1.26
C LEU A 274 14.85 15.90 -0.06
N LEU A 275 15.09 17.16 0.33
CA LEU A 275 14.47 17.75 1.50
C LEU A 275 12.95 17.74 1.36
N ASP A 276 12.40 18.18 0.23
CA ASP A 276 10.95 18.28 -0.03
C ASP A 276 10.19 16.96 0.03
N ARG A 277 10.91 15.83 -0.08
CA ARG A 277 10.34 14.48 0.03
C ARG A 277 10.49 13.87 1.42
N MET A 278 11.11 14.57 2.37
CA MET A 278 11.31 14.12 3.74
C MET A 278 10.56 14.97 4.76
N ASP A 279 10.01 14.29 5.76
CA ASP A 279 9.49 14.92 6.97
C ASP A 279 10.62 14.99 8.00
N THR A 280 11.11 16.20 8.24
CA THR A 280 12.23 16.46 9.16
C THR A 280 11.78 17.17 10.44
N ALA A 281 10.48 17.23 10.68
CA ALA A 281 9.92 18.02 11.77
C ALA A 281 10.10 17.38 13.17
N ASN A 282 10.42 16.09 13.21
CA ASN A 282 10.80 15.36 14.42
C ASN A 282 12.30 15.48 14.75
N LEU A 283 13.10 16.14 13.90
CA LEU A 283 14.50 16.43 14.25
C LEU A 283 14.57 17.50 15.36
N PRO A 284 15.66 17.49 16.17
CA PRO A 284 15.93 18.56 17.12
C PRO A 284 15.90 19.94 16.44
N SER A 285 15.40 20.96 17.14
CA SER A 285 15.21 22.29 16.55
C SER A 285 16.51 23.00 16.14
N ASP A 286 17.64 22.56 16.68
CA ASP A 286 18.99 22.99 16.35
C ASP A 286 19.61 22.21 15.18
N HIS A 287 18.94 21.18 14.68
CA HIS A 287 19.43 20.37 13.56
C HIS A 287 19.32 21.12 12.22
N PRO A 288 20.35 21.10 11.35
CA PRO A 288 20.37 21.87 10.09
C PRO A 288 19.24 21.54 9.11
N CYS A 289 18.70 20.31 9.17
CA CYS A 289 17.57 19.87 8.35
C CYS A 289 16.19 20.12 8.99
N TYR A 290 16.11 20.70 10.19
CA TYR A 290 14.84 20.92 10.88
C TYR A 290 13.96 21.93 10.13
N VAL A 291 12.72 21.54 9.84
CA VAL A 291 11.72 22.40 9.19
C VAL A 291 10.42 22.38 10.00
N ALA A 292 10.17 23.46 10.76
CA ALA A 292 9.02 23.58 11.65
C ALA A 292 7.66 23.53 10.92
N GLU A 293 7.57 24.04 9.69
CA GLU A 293 6.32 24.07 8.90
C GLU A 293 5.82 22.67 8.53
N ARG A 294 6.68 21.65 8.59
CA ARG A 294 6.33 20.25 8.27
C ARG A 294 5.90 19.45 9.48
N LYS A 295 5.91 20.04 10.67
CA LYS A 295 5.48 19.41 11.92
C LYS A 295 4.01 19.05 11.84
N LYS A 296 3.72 17.84 11.37
CA LYS A 296 2.51 17.13 11.76
C LYS A 296 2.82 16.57 13.14
N GLU A 297 2.07 17.02 14.15
CA GLU A 297 2.14 16.47 15.51
C GLU A 297 1.66 15.01 15.50
N ASP A 298 2.48 14.09 14.99
CA ASP A 298 2.17 12.66 14.91
C ASP A 298 3.46 11.84 15.02
N GLU A 299 3.79 11.46 16.25
CA GLU A 299 4.25 10.13 16.71
C GLU A 299 4.86 10.30 18.12
N PRO A 300 4.30 9.70 19.19
CA PRO A 300 5.04 9.54 20.42
C PRO A 300 6.14 8.51 20.21
N GLU A 301 7.29 8.74 20.86
CA GLU A 301 8.41 7.80 20.95
C GLU A 301 7.89 6.43 21.41
N ASP A 302 8.15 5.38 20.62
CA ASP A 302 8.10 4.01 21.12
C ASP A 302 9.30 3.85 22.09
N ASP A 303 9.02 4.00 23.39
CA ASP A 303 9.89 3.56 24.49
C ASP A 303 9.84 2.04 24.70
#